data_AF-A0A182GIX0-F1
#
_entry.id   AF-A0A182GIX0-F1
#
_cell.length_a   1.000
_cell.length_b   1.000
_cell.length_c   1.000
_cell.angle_alpha   90.00
_cell.angle_beta   90.00
_cell.angle_gamma   90.00
#
_symmetry.space_group_name_H-M   'P 1'
#
loop_
_entity.id
_entity.type
_entity.pdbx_description
1 polymer ?
#
loop_
_entity_poly.entity_id
_entity_poly.type
_entity_poly.pdbx_seq_one_letter_code
_entity_poly.pdbx_strand_id
1 'polypeptide(L)' 'MVNVPKQRRTYCKKCKVHRVHKVTQYKKSKERPVSQCRRRYDRKQKGFGGQTEPIFRKKAKTSY' A
#
# COMPACT_ATOMS: atom_id res chain seq x y z
N MET A 1 -10.93 -17.09 1.03
CA MET A 1 -11.42 -15.79 1.56
C MET A 1 -12.09 -16.05 2.90
N VAL A 2 -11.65 -15.37 3.96
CA VAL A 2 -12.21 -15.57 5.30
C VAL A 2 -13.39 -14.62 5.51
N ASN A 3 -14.48 -15.11 6.10
CA ASN A 3 -15.63 -14.27 6.46
C ASN A 3 -15.29 -13.46 7.73
N VAL A 4 -15.38 -12.14 7.64
CA VAL A 4 -15.08 -11.21 8.75
C VAL A 4 -16.27 -10.27 8.93
N PRO A 5 -16.75 -10.05 10.17
CA PRO A 5 -17.88 -9.16 10.41
C PRO A 5 -17.56 -7.70 10.02
N LYS A 6 -18.53 -7.02 9.40
CA LYS A 6 -18.39 -5.62 8.96
C LYS A 6 -18.32 -4.62 10.11
N GLN A 7 -18.67 -5.04 11.33
CA GLN A 7 -18.56 -4.26 12.56
C GLN A 7 -17.91 -5.11 13.65
N ARG A 8 -16.99 -4.53 14.42
CA ARG A 8 -16.33 -5.20 15.55
C ARG A 8 -16.17 -4.24 16.72
N ARG A 9 -16.52 -4.69 17.94
CA ARG A 9 -16.21 -3.95 19.17
C ARG A 9 -14.73 -4.17 19.53
N THR A 10 -13.94 -3.11 19.46
CA THR A 10 -12.50 -3.16 19.77
C THR A 10 -12.04 -1.88 20.46
N TYR A 11 -10.84 -1.90 21.02
CA TYR A 11 -10.27 -0.77 21.75
C TYR A 11 -9.93 0.38 20.80
N CYS A 12 -10.43 1.58 21.10
CA CYS A 12 -10.06 2.79 20.38
C CYS A 12 -8.91 3.51 21.11
N LYS A 13 -7.73 3.58 20.47
CA LYS A 13 -6.55 4.28 21.02
C LYS A 13 -6.80 5.76 21.33
N LYS A 14 -7.69 6.43 20.58
CA LYS A 14 -8.02 7.85 20.78
C LYS A 14 -9.04 8.07 21.91
N CYS A 15 -10.05 7.21 22.00
CA CYS A 15 -11.12 7.33 23.00
C CYS A 15 -10.82 6.62 24.32
N LYS A 16 -9.76 5.80 24.38
CA LYS A 16 -9.36 4.98 25.53
C LYS A 16 -10.44 4.01 26.05
N VAL A 17 -11.42 3.67 25.23
CA VAL A 17 -12.53 2.75 25.56
C VAL A 17 -12.86 1.82 24.38
N HIS A 18 -13.53 0.70 24.64
CA HIS A 18 -13.99 -0.23 23.60
C HIS A 18 -15.27 0.26 22.91
N ARG A 19 -15.18 0.54 21.60
CA ARG A 19 -16.30 1.00 20.78
C ARG A 19 -16.51 0.09 19.57
N VAL A 20 -17.68 0.19 18.94
CA VAL A 20 -17.97 -0.51 17.69
C VAL A 20 -17.30 0.24 16.53
N HIS A 21 -16.51 -0.47 15.73
CA HIS A 21 -15.82 0.07 14.56
C HIS A 21 -16.26 -0.63 13.28
N LYS A 22 -16.37 0.14 12.20
CA LYS A 22 -16.57 -0.42 10.85
C LYS A 22 -15.27 -1.05 10.36
N VAL A 23 -15.35 -2.30 9.93
CA VAL A 23 -14.22 -3.07 9.40
C VAL A 23 -14.29 -3.04 7.88
N THR A 24 -13.19 -2.62 7.24
CA THR A 24 -13.04 -2.60 5.78
C THR A 24 -11.70 -3.19 5.39
N GLN A 25 -11.65 -3.86 4.25
CA GLN A 25 -10.39 -4.30 3.67
C GLN A 25 -9.59 -3.10 3.18
N TYR A 26 -8.32 -3.03 3.55
CA TYR A 26 -7.40 -2.02 3.02
C TYR A 26 -7.16 -2.25 1.52
N LYS A 27 -7.10 -1.15 0.77
CA LYS A 27 -6.64 -1.14 -0.62
C LYS A 27 -5.51 -0.12 -0.76
N LYS A 28 -4.43 -0.51 -1.42
CA LYS A 28 -3.32 0.40 -1.74
C LYS A 28 -3.82 1.46 -2.74
N SER A 29 -3.61 2.73 -2.42
CA SER A 29 -3.92 3.85 -3.34
C SER A 29 -2.89 3.97 -4.46
N LYS A 30 -3.23 4.74 -5.51
CA LYS A 30 -2.28 5.09 -6.58
C LYS A 30 -1.10 5.88 -6.01
N GLU A 31 0.08 5.69 -6.59
CA GLU A 31 1.27 6.46 -6.25
C GLU A 31 1.13 7.93 -6.67
N ARG A 32 1.63 8.85 -5.84
CA ARG A 32 1.64 10.29 -6.13
C ARG A 32 2.80 10.66 -7.06
N PRO A 33 2.58 11.35 -8.20
CA PRO A 33 3.65 11.72 -9.13
C PRO A 33 4.63 12.74 -8.53
N VAL A 34 4.13 13.56 -7.59
CA VAL A 34 4.92 14.58 -6.91
C VAL A 34 5.76 14.04 -5.76
N SER A 35 5.80 12.73 -5.51
CA SER A 35 6.66 12.15 -4.46
C SER A 35 8.15 12.33 -4.82
N GLN A 36 9.01 12.51 -3.81
CA GLN A 36 10.44 12.73 -4.04
C GLN A 36 11.09 11.57 -4.80
N CYS A 37 10.75 10.32 -4.44
CA CYS A 37 11.26 9.13 -5.11
C CYS A 37 10.81 9.08 -6.56
N ARG A 38 9.53 9.37 -6.84
CA ARG A 38 9.02 9.34 -8.21
C ARG A 38 9.67 10.41 -9.09
N ARG A 39 9.83 11.64 -8.58
CA ARG A 39 10.57 12.71 -9.29
C ARG A 39 12.00 12.32 -9.61
N ARG A 40 12.69 11.65 -8.67
CA ARG A 40 14.07 11.17 -8.88
C ARG A 40 14.11 10.10 -9.96
N TYR A 41 13.21 9.13 -9.90
CA TYR A 41 13.08 8.07 -10.89
C TYR A 41 12.80 8.63 -12.29
N ASP A 42 11.81 9.51 -12.43
CA ASP A 42 11.45 10.12 -13.70
C ASP A 42 12.57 11.01 -14.26
N ARG A 43 13.41 11.62 -13.42
CA ARG A 43 14.61 12.35 -13.87
C ARG A 43 15.70 11.40 -14.37
N LYS A 44 15.96 10.31 -13.64
CA LYS A 44 16.97 9.30 -14.00
C LYS A 44 16.60 8.58 -15.30
N GLN A 45 15.32 8.32 -15.49
CA GLN A 45 14.77 7.57 -16.62
C GLN A 45 14.74 8.35 -17.95
N LYS A 46 14.97 9.66 -17.94
CA LYS A 46 14.98 10.51 -19.14
C LYS A 46 16.32 10.40 -19.88
N GLY A 47 16.25 10.56 -21.21
CA GLY A 47 17.44 10.51 -22.08
C GLY A 47 17.70 9.11 -22.61
N PHE A 48 18.97 8.81 -22.87
CA PHE A 48 19.42 7.52 -23.37
C PHE A 48 19.85 6.59 -22.22
N GLY A 49 19.99 5.29 -22.49
CA GLY A 49 20.39 4.30 -21.48
C GLY A 49 19.27 3.40 -20.95
N GLY A 50 18.06 3.48 -21.53
CA GLY A 50 17.00 2.52 -21.29
C GLY A 50 16.51 2.50 -19.84
N GLN A 51 16.26 1.31 -19.30
CA GLN A 51 15.73 1.12 -17.96
C GLN A 51 16.80 1.37 -16.88
N THR A 52 16.57 2.32 -15.97
CA THR A 52 17.61 2.79 -15.03
C THR A 52 17.58 2.19 -13.62
N GLU A 53 16.48 1.53 -13.23
CA GLU A 53 16.34 0.82 -11.95
C GLU A 53 15.92 -0.64 -12.20
N PRO A 54 16.35 -1.58 -11.35
CA PRO A 54 16.03 -3.00 -11.53
C PRO A 54 14.52 -3.27 -11.37
N ILE A 55 13.96 -4.09 -12.25
CA ILE A 55 12.62 -4.67 -12.09
C ILE A 55 12.75 -6.00 -11.36
N PHE A 56 11.99 -6.16 -10.28
CA PHE A 56 11.92 -7.43 -9.58
C PHE A 56 11.11 -8.46 -10.39
N ARG A 57 11.81 -9.40 -11.05
CA ARG A 57 11.19 -10.39 -11.95
C ARG A 57 10.68 -11.66 -11.25
N LYS A 58 11.31 -12.09 -10.16
CA LYS A 58 11.05 -13.40 -9.53
C LYS A 58 10.30 -13.27 -8.20
N LYS A 59 8.97 -13.10 -8.26
CA LYS A 59 8.12 -13.05 -7.06
C LYS A 59 7.74 -14.47 -6.60
N ALA A 60 8.21 -14.88 -5.42
CA ALA A 60 7.92 -16.20 -4.85
C ALA A 60 6.62 -16.27 -4.03
N LYS A 61 6.19 -15.15 -3.42
CA LYS A 61 5.05 -15.16 -2.49
C LYS A 61 3.71 -15.28 -3.22
N THR A 62 3.02 -16.38 -2.97
CA THR A 62 1.61 -16.62 -3.30
C THR A 62 0.83 -16.79 -2.00
N SER A 63 -0.15 -15.93 -1.75
CA SER A 63 -1.08 -16.11 -0.63
C SER A 63 -2.28 -16.90 -1.16
N TYR A 64 -2.46 -18.13 -0.67
CA TYR A 64 -3.70 -18.91 -0.80
C TYR A 64 -4.64 -18.60 0.38
#